data_AF-A0A452Y5M6-F1
#
_entry.id   AF-A0A452Y5M6-F1
#
_cell.length_a   1.000
_cell.length_b   1.000
_cell.length_c   1.000
_cell.angle_alpha   90.00
_cell.angle_beta   90.00
_cell.angle_gamma   90.00
#
_symmetry.space_group_name_H-M   'P 1'
#
loop_
_entity.id
_entity.type
_entity.pdbx_description
1 polymer ?
#
loop_
_entity_poly.entity_id
_entity_poly.type
_entity_poly.pdbx_seq_one_letter_code
_entity_poly.pdbx_strand_id
1 'polypeptide(L)'
;CIPKHRRKSRTVAEAMTGNSLVRDIHGLPGLPEIGQYLKLWHLVQHVELSNEPDKLLWSWTANGTYTAQSCYRATFQGATGCHSWKLIWRSWAPPKVKFFHWLACQDRCWTEEPLARRGLQHHPRCLLCDQELETIRHLMLTCPFTRQTWHEVLSWLRLPGPAPEHDDSLMDWWLRAKESTPPALCKALKSVALLVPWMIWKHRNACVFDHVSPSLNELVDRIKDEARCWAKAGAQGLRVVLPSS
;
A
#
# COMPACT_ATOMS: atom_id res chain seq x y z
N CYS A 1 -42.55 -9.26 2.52
CA CYS A 1 -41.75 -9.90 1.45
C CYS A 1 -42.47 -9.87 0.11
N ILE A 2 -41.84 -9.29 -0.93
CA ILE A 2 -42.39 -9.26 -2.31
C ILE A 2 -42.17 -10.60 -3.02
N PRO A 3 -43.19 -11.20 -3.68
CA PRO A 3 -43.06 -12.49 -4.36
C PRO A 3 -42.02 -12.47 -5.50
N LYS A 4 -41.27 -13.57 -5.69
CA LYS A 4 -40.23 -13.66 -6.74
C LYS A 4 -40.76 -13.41 -8.16
N HIS A 5 -41.99 -13.84 -8.46
CA HIS A 5 -42.57 -13.65 -9.80
C HIS A 5 -42.84 -12.17 -10.08
N ARG A 6 -43.41 -11.43 -9.11
CA ARG A 6 -43.65 -9.98 -9.23
C ARG A 6 -42.37 -9.19 -9.48
N ARG A 7 -41.26 -9.56 -8.84
CA ARG A 7 -39.96 -8.90 -9.03
C ARG A 7 -39.40 -9.00 -10.45
N LYS A 8 -39.80 -10.02 -11.21
CA LYS A 8 -39.29 -10.28 -12.56
C LYS A 8 -40.20 -9.77 -13.67
N SER A 9 -41.50 -9.64 -13.40
CA SER A 9 -42.50 -9.32 -14.42
C SER A 9 -43.01 -7.89 -14.36
N ARG A 10 -42.81 -7.19 -13.24
CA ARG A 10 -43.42 -5.89 -12.98
C ARG A 10 -42.48 -4.74 -13.34
N THR A 11 -42.97 -3.78 -14.11
CA THR A 11 -42.23 -2.55 -14.40
C THR A 11 -42.39 -1.51 -13.28
N VAL A 12 -41.47 -0.54 -13.20
CA VAL A 12 -41.60 0.58 -12.25
C VAL A 12 -42.87 1.39 -12.56
N ALA A 13 -43.19 1.58 -13.84
CA ALA A 13 -44.41 2.26 -14.27
C ALA A 13 -45.68 1.60 -13.71
N GLU A 14 -45.80 0.28 -13.85
CA GLU A 14 -46.91 -0.48 -13.28
C GLU A 14 -46.97 -0.42 -11.75
N ALA A 15 -45.81 -0.29 -11.08
CA ALA A 15 -45.72 -0.21 -9.63
C ALA A 15 -46.06 1.18 -9.06
N MET A 16 -45.80 2.24 -9.84
CA MET A 16 -46.15 3.62 -9.50
C MET A 16 -47.65 3.90 -9.69
N THR A 17 -48.29 3.24 -10.65
CA THR A 17 -49.73 3.42 -10.89
C THR A 17 -50.54 2.97 -9.67
N GLY A 18 -51.30 3.92 -9.10
CA GLY A 18 -52.26 3.66 -8.02
C GLY A 18 -51.65 3.20 -6.70
N ASN A 19 -50.42 3.62 -6.35
CA ASN A 19 -49.70 3.23 -5.12
C ASN A 19 -49.65 1.72 -4.88
N SER A 20 -49.63 0.96 -5.97
CA SER A 20 -49.74 -0.49 -5.96
C SER A 20 -48.44 -1.18 -5.51
N LEU A 21 -47.38 -0.41 -5.26
CA LEU A 21 -46.11 -0.83 -4.67
C LEU A 21 -46.28 -1.39 -3.24
N VAL A 22 -47.20 -0.83 -2.44
CA VAL A 22 -47.53 -1.32 -1.09
C VAL A 22 -48.23 -2.68 -1.14
N ARG A 23 -49.08 -2.87 -2.16
CA ARG A 23 -49.93 -4.07 -2.29
C ARG A 23 -49.11 -5.34 -2.55
N ASP A 24 -47.88 -5.20 -3.03
CA ASP A 24 -46.96 -6.29 -3.28
C ASP A 24 -46.19 -6.77 -2.04
N ILE A 25 -46.28 -6.01 -0.94
CA ILE A 25 -45.59 -6.35 0.31
C ILE A 25 -46.47 -7.34 1.09
N HIS A 26 -46.13 -8.63 1.06
CA HIS A 26 -46.82 -9.63 1.89
C HIS A 26 -46.22 -9.75 3.29
N GLY A 27 -47.08 -9.96 4.28
CA GLY A 27 -46.70 -10.07 5.70
C GLY A 27 -46.56 -8.71 6.39
N LEU A 28 -46.42 -8.73 7.72
CA LEU A 28 -46.17 -7.52 8.52
C LEU A 28 -44.73 -7.04 8.30
N PRO A 29 -44.51 -5.85 7.73
CA PRO A 29 -43.17 -5.28 7.60
C PRO A 29 -42.66 -4.85 8.98
N GLY A 30 -41.39 -5.11 9.27
CA GLY A 30 -40.72 -4.56 10.44
C GLY A 30 -40.43 -3.07 10.27
N LEU A 31 -40.00 -2.41 11.36
CA LEU A 31 -39.60 -1.01 11.37
C LEU A 31 -38.54 -0.66 10.30
N PRO A 32 -37.48 -1.46 10.08
CA PRO A 32 -36.50 -1.19 9.01
C PRO A 32 -37.12 -1.22 7.61
N GLU A 33 -38.02 -2.17 7.35
CA GLU A 33 -38.69 -2.33 6.07
C GLU A 33 -39.64 -1.17 5.78
N ILE A 34 -40.35 -0.68 6.79
CA ILE A 34 -41.18 0.52 6.70
C ILE A 34 -40.31 1.74 6.35
N GLY A 35 -39.16 1.90 7.01
CA GLY A 35 -38.22 2.99 6.71
C GLY A 35 -37.69 2.95 5.28
N GLN A 36 -37.32 1.76 4.78
CA GLN A 36 -36.90 1.58 3.38
C GLN A 36 -38.01 1.91 2.39
N TYR A 37 -39.24 1.48 2.67
CA TYR A 37 -40.41 1.79 1.85
C TYR A 37 -40.65 3.30 1.77
N LEU A 38 -40.67 4.00 2.91
CA LEU A 38 -40.89 5.45 2.94
C LEU A 38 -39.80 6.21 2.15
N LYS A 39 -38.54 5.77 2.26
CA LYS A 39 -37.43 6.36 1.49
C LYS A 39 -37.63 6.15 -0.02
N LEU A 40 -38.01 4.94 -0.44
CA LEU A 40 -38.29 4.65 -1.85
C LEU A 40 -39.48 5.47 -2.35
N TRP A 41 -40.57 5.51 -1.58
CA TRP A 41 -41.77 6.27 -1.93
C TRP A 41 -41.45 7.76 -2.11
N HIS A 42 -40.67 8.35 -1.21
CA HIS A 42 -40.23 9.74 -1.31
C HIS A 42 -39.34 10.02 -2.53
N LEU A 43 -38.50 9.05 -2.94
CA LEU A 43 -37.67 9.19 -4.14
C LEU A 43 -38.49 9.12 -5.43
N VAL A 44 -39.56 8.32 -5.44
CA VAL A 44 -40.33 8.01 -6.65
C VAL A 44 -41.55 8.93 -6.84
N GLN A 45 -42.09 9.53 -5.77
CA GLN A 45 -43.30 10.36 -5.84
C GLN A 45 -43.19 11.59 -6.77
N HIS A 46 -41.98 12.06 -7.05
CA HIS A 46 -41.71 13.21 -7.91
C HIS A 46 -41.16 12.83 -9.29
N VAL A 47 -41.13 11.53 -9.61
CA VAL A 47 -40.65 11.05 -10.91
C VAL A 47 -41.81 11.06 -11.90
N GLU A 48 -41.68 11.88 -12.94
CA GLU A 48 -42.56 11.83 -14.10
C GLU A 48 -42.02 10.79 -15.09
N LEU A 49 -42.83 9.77 -15.38
CA LEU A 49 -42.46 8.72 -16.33
C LEU A 49 -42.71 9.22 -17.75
N SER A 50 -41.76 8.95 -18.65
CA SER A 50 -41.93 9.16 -20.08
C SER A 50 -42.12 7.82 -20.80
N ASN A 51 -42.69 7.88 -22.00
CA ASN A 51 -42.79 6.73 -22.90
C ASN A 51 -41.49 6.49 -23.69
N GLU A 52 -40.43 7.24 -23.40
CA GLU A 52 -39.12 7.02 -24.01
C GLU A 52 -38.53 5.69 -23.53
N PRO A 53 -37.85 4.93 -24.40
CA PRO A 53 -37.19 3.70 -23.98
C PRO A 53 -36.10 3.99 -22.95
N ASP A 54 -35.99 3.12 -21.95
CA ASP A 54 -34.96 3.19 -20.91
C ASP A 54 -33.56 3.22 -21.52
N LYS A 55 -32.70 4.10 -20.98
CA LYS A 55 -31.30 4.24 -21.39
C LYS A 55 -30.39 3.87 -20.23
N LEU A 56 -29.43 2.98 -20.49
CA LEU A 56 -28.36 2.70 -19.54
C LEU A 56 -27.39 3.88 -19.53
N LEU A 57 -27.38 4.63 -18.43
CA LEU A 57 -26.46 5.73 -18.23
C LEU A 57 -25.33 5.32 -17.29
N TRP A 58 -24.11 5.62 -17.70
CA TRP A 58 -22.91 5.43 -16.90
C TRP A 58 -22.73 6.62 -15.95
N SER A 59 -23.01 6.41 -14.66
CA SER A 59 -22.99 7.47 -13.64
C SER A 59 -21.63 8.14 -13.40
N TRP A 60 -20.55 7.58 -13.94
CA TRP A 60 -19.18 8.06 -13.74
C TRP A 60 -18.69 9.01 -14.85
N THR A 61 -19.55 9.34 -15.82
CA THR A 61 -19.26 10.33 -16.86
C THR A 61 -20.40 11.32 -16.98
N ALA A 62 -20.09 12.61 -17.18
CA ALA A 62 -21.11 13.66 -17.28
C ALA A 62 -22.05 13.46 -18.49
N ASN A 63 -21.56 12.81 -19.56
CA ASN A 63 -22.35 12.48 -20.74
C ASN A 63 -23.08 11.13 -20.63
N GLY A 64 -22.98 10.43 -19.50
CA GLY A 64 -23.61 9.13 -19.29
C GLY A 64 -23.10 8.00 -20.18
N THR A 65 -22.01 8.21 -20.93
CA THR A 65 -21.47 7.21 -21.85
C THR A 65 -20.46 6.31 -21.15
N TYR A 66 -20.67 5.00 -21.26
CA TYR A 66 -19.70 4.00 -20.81
C TYR A 66 -18.48 3.95 -21.74
N THR A 67 -17.29 3.87 -21.16
CA THR A 67 -16.07 3.46 -21.85
C THR A 67 -15.26 2.54 -20.95
N ALA A 68 -14.45 1.65 -21.53
CA ALA A 68 -13.55 0.81 -20.73
C ALA A 68 -12.60 1.67 -19.85
N GLN A 69 -12.20 2.85 -20.36
CA GLN A 69 -11.39 3.81 -19.61
C GLN A 69 -12.14 4.40 -18.40
N SER A 70 -13.39 4.82 -18.56
CA SER A 70 -14.17 5.38 -17.45
C SER A 70 -14.52 4.31 -16.41
N CYS A 71 -14.78 3.07 -16.84
CA CYS A 71 -14.89 1.91 -15.96
C CYS A 71 -13.61 1.68 -15.16
N TYR A 72 -12.46 1.60 -15.82
CA TYR A 72 -11.17 1.45 -15.15
C TYR A 72 -10.91 2.59 -14.17
N ARG A 73 -11.20 3.85 -14.51
CA ARG A 73 -11.03 4.97 -13.57
C ARG A 73 -11.98 4.89 -12.38
N ALA A 74 -13.22 4.43 -12.58
CA ALA A 74 -14.20 4.24 -11.52
C ALA A 74 -13.74 3.21 -10.48
N THR A 75 -12.95 2.19 -10.86
CA THR A 75 -12.39 1.24 -9.88
C THR A 75 -11.36 1.86 -8.94
N PHE A 76 -10.81 3.03 -9.29
CA PHE A 76 -9.91 3.79 -8.41
C PHE A 76 -10.63 4.90 -7.64
N GLN A 77 -11.95 5.01 -7.74
CA GLN A 77 -12.65 6.03 -6.97
C GLN A 77 -12.55 5.71 -5.47
N GLY A 78 -12.12 6.68 -4.68
CA GLY A 78 -11.80 6.48 -3.27
C GLY A 78 -10.41 5.86 -3.01
N ALA A 79 -9.62 5.58 -4.04
CA ALA A 79 -8.24 5.15 -3.86
C ALA A 79 -7.39 6.30 -3.30
N THR A 80 -6.66 6.03 -2.22
CA THR A 80 -5.66 6.94 -1.67
C THR A 80 -4.35 6.81 -2.44
N GLY A 81 -3.87 7.89 -3.05
CA GLY A 81 -2.58 7.90 -3.72
C GLY A 81 -1.43 7.75 -2.72
N CYS A 82 -0.52 6.81 -2.96
CA CYS A 82 0.74 6.75 -2.22
C CYS A 82 1.68 7.83 -2.76
N HIS A 83 1.91 8.92 -2.02
CA HIS A 83 2.74 10.05 -2.48
C HIS A 83 4.16 9.60 -2.91
N SER A 84 4.67 8.54 -2.27
CA SER A 84 6.05 8.07 -2.40
C SER A 84 6.28 7.06 -3.52
N TRP A 85 5.27 6.71 -4.32
CA TRP A 85 5.42 5.74 -5.42
C TRP A 85 6.53 6.15 -6.40
N LYS A 86 6.67 7.46 -6.67
CA LYS A 86 7.71 7.98 -7.58
C LYS A 86 9.12 7.71 -7.03
N LEU A 87 9.33 7.73 -5.71
CA LEU A 87 10.64 7.47 -5.11
C LEU A 87 11.08 6.04 -5.39
N ILE A 88 10.16 5.07 -5.24
CA ILE A 88 10.44 3.65 -5.47
C ILE A 88 10.60 3.35 -6.97
N TRP A 89 9.59 3.72 -7.77
CA TRP A 89 9.51 3.26 -9.16
C TRP A 89 10.46 3.99 -10.10
N ARG A 90 10.78 5.27 -9.86
CA ARG A 90 11.73 6.05 -10.68
C ARG A 90 13.20 5.84 -10.30
N SER A 91 13.49 5.22 -9.16
CA SER A 91 14.86 4.92 -8.76
C SER A 91 15.38 3.68 -9.48
N TRP A 92 16.69 3.59 -9.69
CA TRP A 92 17.30 2.35 -10.16
C TRP A 92 17.35 1.36 -9.00
N ALA A 93 16.80 0.16 -9.21
CA ALA A 93 16.89 -0.98 -8.31
C ALA A 93 16.33 -2.21 -9.05
N PRO A 94 16.75 -3.44 -8.68
CA PRO A 94 16.13 -4.65 -9.21
C PRO A 94 14.62 -4.68 -8.94
N PRO A 95 13.79 -5.22 -9.85
CA PRO A 95 12.32 -5.24 -9.69
C PRO A 95 11.86 -5.84 -8.35
N LYS A 96 12.50 -6.93 -7.90
CA LYS A 96 12.20 -7.57 -6.60
C LYS A 96 12.31 -6.60 -5.42
N VAL A 97 13.28 -5.68 -5.46
CA VAL A 97 13.48 -4.68 -4.42
C VAL A 97 12.40 -3.61 -4.48
N LYS A 98 12.05 -3.14 -5.69
CA LYS A 98 10.95 -2.18 -5.87
C LYS A 98 9.62 -2.73 -5.36
N PHE A 99 9.31 -3.99 -5.68
CA PHE A 99 8.11 -4.67 -5.18
C PHE A 99 8.12 -4.80 -3.65
N PHE A 100 9.25 -5.17 -3.06
CA PHE A 100 9.40 -5.22 -1.61
C PHE A 100 9.09 -3.84 -0.97
N HIS A 101 9.70 -2.76 -1.45
CA HIS A 101 9.44 -1.42 -0.93
C HIS A 101 7.98 -0.98 -1.12
N TRP A 102 7.37 -1.34 -2.24
CA TRP A 102 5.95 -1.06 -2.48
C TRP A 102 5.05 -1.76 -1.45
N LEU A 103 5.35 -3.01 -1.10
CA LEU A 103 4.62 -3.75 -0.06
C LEU A 103 4.91 -3.20 1.34
N ALA A 104 6.16 -2.82 1.62
CA ALA A 104 6.57 -2.24 2.89
C ALA A 104 5.84 -0.91 3.18
N CYS A 105 5.69 -0.05 2.18
CA CYS A 105 4.94 1.22 2.31
C CYS A 105 3.43 1.05 2.53
N GLN A 106 2.90 -0.17 2.41
CA GLN A 106 1.48 -0.47 2.63
C GLN A 106 1.27 -1.32 3.89
N ASP A 107 2.31 -1.54 4.70
CA ASP A 107 2.30 -2.48 5.84
C ASP A 107 1.86 -3.90 5.44
N ARG A 108 2.21 -4.31 4.21
CA ARG A 108 1.86 -5.62 3.63
C ARG A 108 3.01 -6.62 3.63
N CYS A 109 4.14 -6.27 4.26
CA CYS A 109 5.21 -7.21 4.52
C CYS A 109 4.82 -8.13 5.69
N TRP A 110 5.23 -9.40 5.64
CA TRP A 110 5.00 -10.37 6.71
C TRP A 110 5.96 -10.14 7.88
N THR A 111 5.71 -9.07 8.65
CA THR A 111 6.33 -8.86 9.97
C THR A 111 5.53 -9.59 11.06
N GLU A 112 6.09 -9.69 12.27
CA GLU A 112 5.44 -10.41 13.38
C GLU A 112 4.09 -9.78 13.80
N GLU A 113 3.91 -8.47 13.71
CA GLU A 113 2.64 -7.81 14.06
C GLU A 113 1.44 -8.23 13.17
N PRO A 114 1.52 -8.22 11.82
CA PRO A 114 0.49 -8.83 10.96
C PRO A 114 0.23 -10.31 11.24
N LEU A 115 1.25 -11.08 11.64
CA LEU A 115 1.09 -12.49 12.01
C LEU A 115 0.30 -12.62 13.33
N ALA A 116 0.68 -11.83 14.34
CA ALA A 116 0.00 -11.76 15.64
C ALA A 116 -1.47 -11.38 15.48
N ARG A 117 -1.78 -10.35 14.68
CA ARG A 117 -3.17 -9.93 14.38
C ARG A 117 -4.00 -11.02 13.70
N ARG A 118 -3.36 -11.96 13.01
CA ARG A 118 -4.01 -13.09 12.33
C ARG A 118 -4.01 -14.38 13.16
N GLY A 119 -3.49 -14.34 14.38
CA GLY A 119 -3.39 -15.52 15.25
C GLY A 119 -2.41 -16.58 14.75
N LEU A 120 -1.45 -16.20 13.89
CA LEU A 120 -0.41 -17.10 13.41
C LEU A 120 0.75 -17.15 14.40
N GLN A 121 1.53 -18.25 14.37
CA GLN A 121 2.75 -18.34 15.16
C GLN A 121 3.67 -17.17 14.83
N HIS A 122 4.13 -16.48 15.88
CA HIS A 122 4.95 -15.30 15.78
C HIS A 122 5.92 -15.24 16.95
N HIS A 123 7.06 -14.59 16.76
CA HIS A 123 7.99 -14.27 17.83
C HIS A 123 7.50 -13.02 18.58
N PRO A 124 7.57 -13.00 19.92
CA PRO A 124 7.07 -11.88 20.71
C PRO A 124 7.92 -10.61 20.55
N ARG A 125 9.16 -10.74 20.06
CA ARG A 125 10.13 -9.67 19.89
C ARG A 125 10.87 -9.79 18.56
N CYS A 126 11.40 -8.66 18.10
CA CYS A 126 12.22 -8.56 16.90
C CYS A 126 13.47 -9.43 17.02
N LEU A 127 13.67 -10.37 16.10
CA LEU A 127 14.81 -11.30 16.14
C LEU A 127 16.17 -10.61 15.94
N LEU A 128 16.20 -9.38 15.43
CA LEU A 128 17.47 -8.64 15.25
C LEU A 128 17.97 -7.95 16.52
N CYS A 129 17.07 -7.50 17.41
CA CYS A 129 17.43 -6.73 18.60
C CYS A 129 16.93 -7.33 19.92
N ASP A 130 15.96 -8.24 19.88
CA ASP A 130 15.28 -8.87 21.02
C ASP A 130 14.69 -7.88 22.05
N GLN A 131 14.32 -6.66 21.64
CA GLN A 131 13.84 -5.60 22.55
C GLN A 131 12.34 -5.31 22.43
N GLU A 132 11.83 -5.09 21.22
CA GLU A 132 10.44 -4.65 20.97
C GLU A 132 9.73 -5.57 19.98
N LEU A 133 8.40 -5.45 19.87
CA LEU A 133 7.60 -6.14 18.85
C LEU A 133 8.03 -5.71 17.44
N GLU A 134 8.16 -6.68 16.54
CA GLU A 134 8.56 -6.41 15.17
C GLU A 134 7.42 -5.83 14.32
N THR A 135 7.52 -4.53 14.05
CA THR A 135 6.74 -3.81 13.02
C THR A 135 7.65 -3.46 11.85
N ILE A 136 7.10 -3.13 10.67
CA ILE A 136 7.94 -2.70 9.53
C ILE A 136 8.72 -1.42 9.87
N ARG A 137 8.10 -0.50 10.63
CA ARG A 137 8.74 0.72 11.11
C ARG A 137 9.90 0.39 12.05
N HIS A 138 9.67 -0.51 13.01
CA HIS A 138 10.73 -0.96 13.91
C HIS A 138 11.87 -1.60 13.13
N LEU A 139 11.56 -2.58 12.28
CA LEU A 139 12.55 -3.32 11.50
C LEU A 139 13.39 -2.42 10.58
N MET A 140 12.78 -1.42 9.95
CA MET A 140 13.47 -0.57 8.95
C MET A 140 14.14 0.67 9.52
N LEU A 141 13.67 1.20 10.66
CA LEU A 141 14.07 2.52 11.16
C LEU A 141 14.53 2.50 12.63
N THR A 142 13.71 1.99 13.56
CA THR A 142 13.96 2.22 14.99
C THR A 142 14.73 1.09 15.68
N CYS A 143 14.77 -0.10 15.08
CA CYS A 143 15.53 -1.24 15.59
C CYS A 143 17.01 -0.84 15.79
N PRO A 144 17.59 -1.02 17.00
CA PRO A 144 18.98 -0.65 17.27
C PRO A 144 19.98 -1.28 16.30
N PHE A 145 19.78 -2.55 15.95
CA PHE A 145 20.60 -3.27 14.96
C PHE A 145 20.52 -2.61 13.57
N THR A 146 19.31 -2.23 13.16
CA THR A 146 19.08 -1.53 11.88
C THR A 146 19.71 -0.13 11.90
N ARG A 147 19.56 0.64 12.99
CA ARG A 147 20.18 1.97 13.13
C ARG A 147 21.70 1.91 13.02
N GLN A 148 22.32 0.92 13.66
CA GLN A 148 23.76 0.66 13.52
C GLN A 148 24.13 0.33 12.07
N THR A 149 23.35 -0.54 11.41
CA THR A 149 23.55 -0.88 9.98
C THR A 149 23.50 0.37 9.09
N TRP A 150 22.52 1.25 9.30
CA TRP A 150 22.42 2.52 8.58
C TRP A 150 23.66 3.40 8.80
N HIS A 151 24.09 3.55 10.05
CA HIS A 151 25.24 4.36 10.40
C HIS A 151 26.52 3.86 9.70
N GLU A 152 26.80 2.56 9.78
CA GLU A 152 27.97 1.94 9.14
C GLU A 152 27.96 2.12 7.61
N VAL A 153 26.82 1.88 6.97
CA VAL A 153 26.71 1.98 5.50
C VAL A 153 26.81 3.44 5.02
N LEU A 154 26.15 4.37 5.70
CA LEU A 154 26.21 5.79 5.36
C LEU A 154 27.62 6.36 5.57
N SER A 155 28.29 5.97 6.65
CA SER A 155 29.67 6.31 6.95
C SER A 155 30.63 5.78 5.88
N TRP A 156 30.51 4.48 5.54
CA TRP A 156 31.33 3.86 4.49
C TRP A 156 31.19 4.56 3.13
N LEU A 157 29.98 4.98 2.76
CA LEU A 157 29.71 5.68 1.50
C LEU A 157 29.92 7.21 1.56
N ARG A 158 30.31 7.75 2.73
CA ARG A 158 30.51 9.18 2.97
C ARG A 158 29.29 10.03 2.58
N LEU A 159 28.08 9.51 2.86
CA LEU A 159 26.83 10.22 2.60
C LEU A 159 26.51 11.16 3.79
N PRO A 160 26.29 12.46 3.56
CA PRO A 160 26.13 13.45 4.64
C PRO A 160 24.75 13.42 5.34
N GLY A 161 23.87 12.49 4.98
CA GLY A 161 22.52 12.39 5.53
C GLY A 161 22.47 11.66 6.86
N PRO A 162 21.56 12.04 7.79
CA PRO A 162 21.40 11.34 9.06
C PRO A 162 20.79 9.95 8.85
N ALA A 163 21.18 9.00 9.69
CA ALA A 163 20.49 7.71 9.78
C ALA A 163 19.01 7.90 10.19
N PRO A 164 18.11 6.96 9.88
CA PRO A 164 16.76 6.99 10.41
C PRO A 164 16.77 6.91 11.93
N GLU A 165 15.94 7.70 12.59
CA GLU A 165 15.83 7.70 14.06
C GLU A 165 14.37 7.78 14.50
N HIS A 166 13.74 8.93 14.29
CA HIS A 166 12.40 9.24 14.79
C HIS A 166 11.35 9.41 13.68
N ASP A 167 11.66 9.00 12.46
CA ASP A 167 10.74 9.14 11.34
C ASP A 167 9.50 8.24 11.50
N ASP A 168 8.38 8.75 10.98
CA ASP A 168 7.13 7.99 10.92
C ASP A 168 7.24 6.84 9.90
N SER A 169 7.88 7.10 8.76
CA SER A 169 8.13 6.08 7.73
C SER A 169 9.50 6.20 7.08
N LEU A 170 9.92 5.13 6.39
CA LEU A 170 11.14 5.12 5.58
C LEU A 170 11.10 6.19 4.48
N MET A 171 9.91 6.50 3.98
CA MET A 171 9.75 7.50 2.93
C MET A 171 9.92 8.92 3.47
N ASP A 172 9.46 9.19 4.69
CA ASP A 172 9.66 10.48 5.36
C ASP A 172 11.14 10.72 5.64
N TRP A 173 11.84 9.68 6.15
CA TRP A 173 13.29 9.70 6.27
C TRP A 173 13.96 9.99 4.92
N TRP A 174 13.57 9.29 3.86
CA TRP A 174 14.21 9.44 2.54
C TRP A 174 14.02 10.85 1.97
N LEU A 175 12.83 11.44 2.11
CA LEU A 175 12.56 12.81 1.68
C LEU A 175 13.45 13.81 2.45
N ARG A 176 13.52 13.69 3.77
CA ARG A 176 14.35 14.53 4.64
C ARG A 176 15.85 14.36 4.39
N ALA A 177 16.31 13.13 4.19
CA ALA A 177 17.70 12.82 3.83
C ALA A 177 18.08 13.40 2.45
N LYS A 178 17.12 13.45 1.52
CA LYS A 178 17.35 14.03 0.20
C LYS A 178 17.55 15.55 0.26
N GLU A 179 16.89 16.26 1.16
CA GLU A 179 17.05 17.71 1.35
C GLU A 179 18.45 18.08 1.87
N SER A 180 19.03 17.23 2.71
CA SER A 180 20.39 17.40 3.26
C SER A 180 21.50 16.85 2.35
N THR A 181 21.15 16.15 1.28
CA THR A 181 22.13 15.49 0.40
C THR A 181 22.42 16.32 -0.85
N PRO A 182 23.71 16.61 -1.15
CA PRO A 182 24.09 17.32 -2.37
C PRO A 182 23.52 16.67 -3.65
N PRO A 183 23.17 17.44 -4.69
CA PRO A 183 22.60 16.90 -5.93
C PRO A 183 23.43 15.77 -6.58
N ALA A 184 24.76 15.86 -6.49
CA ALA A 184 25.68 14.84 -6.99
C ALA A 184 25.51 13.47 -6.29
N LEU A 185 25.16 13.48 -5.00
CA LEU A 185 25.03 12.28 -4.17
C LEU A 185 23.59 11.77 -4.08
N CYS A 186 22.61 12.55 -4.53
CA CYS A 186 21.19 12.16 -4.52
C CYS A 186 20.92 10.82 -5.22
N LYS A 187 21.63 10.50 -6.32
CA LYS A 187 21.49 9.19 -6.99
C LYS A 187 22.03 8.04 -6.14
N ALA A 188 23.11 8.27 -5.40
CA ALA A 188 23.68 7.30 -4.47
C ALA A 188 22.71 7.05 -3.31
N LEU A 189 22.24 8.12 -2.67
CA LEU A 189 21.25 8.05 -1.59
C LEU A 189 20.02 7.24 -1.99
N LYS A 190 19.47 7.47 -3.19
CA LYS A 190 18.32 6.69 -3.69
C LYS A 190 18.59 5.19 -3.76
N SER A 191 19.81 4.82 -4.15
CA SER A 191 20.20 3.41 -4.27
C SER A 191 20.34 2.79 -2.87
N VAL A 192 20.98 3.51 -1.94
CA VAL A 192 21.17 3.07 -0.55
C VAL A 192 19.83 2.98 0.20
N ALA A 193 18.94 3.96 0.00
CA ALA A 193 17.59 4.00 0.57
C ALA A 193 16.76 2.76 0.19
N LEU A 194 17.04 2.16 -0.97
CA LEU A 194 16.40 0.93 -1.40
C LEU A 194 17.17 -0.33 -0.98
N LEU A 195 18.50 -0.29 -1.06
CA LEU A 195 19.37 -1.43 -0.80
C LEU A 195 19.40 -1.84 0.67
N VAL A 196 19.59 -0.89 1.59
CA VAL A 196 19.78 -1.19 3.02
C VAL A 196 18.55 -1.87 3.61
N PRO A 197 17.31 -1.34 3.46
CA PRO A 197 16.09 -2.01 3.91
C PRO A 197 15.90 -3.41 3.32
N TRP A 198 16.24 -3.59 2.03
CA TRP A 198 16.15 -4.88 1.37
C TRP A 198 17.10 -5.91 1.97
N MET A 199 18.33 -5.50 2.29
CA MET A 199 19.33 -6.39 2.89
C MET A 199 19.01 -6.71 4.35
N ILE A 200 18.49 -5.74 5.11
CA ILE A 200 17.95 -5.97 6.46
C ILE A 200 16.81 -6.99 6.40
N TRP A 201 15.86 -6.81 5.49
CA TRP A 201 14.74 -7.74 5.29
C TRP A 201 15.21 -9.17 5.01
N LYS A 202 16.19 -9.32 4.10
CA LYS A 202 16.81 -10.62 3.82
C LYS A 202 17.47 -11.24 5.06
N HIS A 203 18.23 -10.44 5.82
CA HIS A 203 18.93 -10.92 6.99
C HIS A 203 17.95 -11.35 8.09
N ARG A 204 16.91 -10.56 8.33
CA ARG A 204 15.79 -10.93 9.21
C ARG A 204 15.16 -12.24 8.77
N ASN A 205 14.87 -12.42 7.49
CA ASN A 205 14.28 -13.68 7.00
C ASN A 205 15.21 -14.88 7.21
N ALA A 206 16.52 -14.72 7.04
CA ALA A 206 17.48 -15.78 7.38
C ALA A 206 17.48 -16.10 8.88
N CYS A 207 17.30 -15.11 9.75
CA CYS A 207 17.15 -15.35 11.20
C CYS A 207 15.86 -16.12 11.52
N VAL A 208 14.75 -15.81 10.82
CA VAL A 208 13.45 -16.45 11.02
C VAL A 208 13.43 -17.89 10.49
N PHE A 209 13.88 -18.10 9.25
CA PHE A 209 13.67 -19.37 8.53
C PHE A 209 14.89 -20.30 8.58
N ASP A 210 16.09 -19.74 8.64
CA ASP A 210 17.35 -20.51 8.62
C ASP A 210 18.04 -20.52 10.01
N HIS A 211 17.42 -19.91 11.02
CA HIS A 211 17.93 -19.80 12.39
C HIS A 211 19.35 -19.21 12.50
N VAL A 212 19.72 -18.35 11.53
CA VAL A 212 20.98 -17.61 11.55
C VAL A 212 20.96 -16.60 12.69
N SER A 213 22.08 -16.47 13.42
CA SER A 213 22.20 -15.43 14.44
C SER A 213 22.42 -14.04 13.81
N PRO A 214 21.77 -12.98 14.32
CA PRO A 214 21.97 -11.62 13.80
C PRO A 214 23.45 -11.20 13.88
N SER A 215 24.00 -10.71 12.76
CA SER A 215 25.39 -10.30 12.67
C SER A 215 25.52 -9.01 11.85
N LEU A 216 25.91 -7.93 12.53
CA LEU A 216 26.09 -6.61 11.90
C LEU A 216 27.18 -6.65 10.83
N ASN A 217 28.33 -7.26 11.14
CA ASN A 217 29.46 -7.35 10.23
C ASN A 217 29.09 -8.12 8.95
N GLU A 218 28.44 -9.27 9.10
CA GLU A 218 28.02 -10.10 7.96
C GLU A 218 26.96 -9.39 7.10
N LEU A 219 26.04 -8.66 7.73
CA LEU A 219 25.06 -7.85 7.00
C LEU A 219 25.74 -6.70 6.24
N VAL A 220 26.60 -5.93 6.90
CA VAL A 220 27.29 -4.79 6.29
C VAL A 220 28.18 -5.24 5.13
N ASP A 221 28.91 -6.34 5.26
CA ASP A 221 29.75 -6.85 4.17
C ASP A 221 28.91 -7.33 2.98
N ARG A 222 27.78 -8.01 3.22
CA ARG A 222 26.83 -8.35 2.16
C ARG A 222 26.21 -7.12 1.50
N ILE A 223 25.96 -6.04 2.25
CA ILE A 223 25.51 -4.77 1.68
C ILE A 223 26.58 -4.17 0.77
N LYS A 224 27.86 -4.19 1.19
CA LYS A 224 28.97 -3.69 0.36
C LYS A 224 29.07 -4.46 -0.95
N ASP A 225 28.97 -5.79 -0.90
CA ASP A 225 29.03 -6.63 -2.09
C ASP A 225 27.86 -6.42 -3.04
N GLU A 226 26.63 -6.38 -2.50
CA GLU A 226 25.43 -6.10 -3.29
C GLU A 226 25.48 -4.68 -3.89
N ALA A 227 26.01 -3.69 -3.16
CA ALA A 227 26.21 -2.33 -3.68
C ALA A 227 27.18 -2.29 -4.87
N ARG A 228 28.29 -3.06 -4.80
CA ARG A 228 29.22 -3.21 -5.93
C ARG A 228 28.55 -3.88 -7.13
N CYS A 229 27.76 -4.92 -6.91
CA CYS A 229 26.97 -5.58 -7.95
C CYS A 229 25.98 -4.60 -8.61
N TRP A 230 25.28 -3.80 -7.81
CA TRP A 230 24.35 -2.79 -8.30
C TRP A 230 25.05 -1.72 -9.13
N ALA A 231 26.20 -1.23 -8.67
CA ALA A 231 27.02 -0.29 -9.42
C ALA A 231 27.44 -0.88 -10.78
N LYS A 232 27.92 -2.12 -10.83
CA LYS A 232 28.26 -2.82 -12.08
C LYS A 232 27.04 -2.94 -13.01
N ALA A 233 25.88 -3.30 -12.46
CA ALA A 233 24.62 -3.50 -13.20
C ALA A 233 23.92 -2.21 -13.67
N GLY A 234 24.42 -1.02 -13.30
CA GLY A 234 23.92 0.26 -13.84
C GLY A 234 23.44 1.28 -12.80
N ALA A 235 23.61 1.03 -11.50
CA ALA A 235 23.37 2.01 -10.45
C ALA A 235 24.45 3.11 -10.47
N GLN A 236 24.30 4.09 -11.38
CA GLN A 236 25.29 5.15 -11.58
C GLN A 236 25.62 5.93 -10.30
N GLY A 237 24.64 6.13 -9.42
CA GLY A 237 24.85 6.83 -8.15
C GLY A 237 25.86 6.13 -7.25
N LEU A 238 25.81 4.80 -7.16
CA LEU A 238 26.74 4.02 -6.35
C LEU A 238 28.17 4.07 -6.90
N ARG A 239 28.35 4.17 -8.23
CA ARG A 239 29.69 4.31 -8.84
C ARG A 239 30.44 5.56 -8.38
N VAL A 240 29.73 6.59 -7.93
CA VAL A 240 30.32 7.87 -7.47
C VAL A 240 30.86 7.76 -6.04
N VAL A 241 30.24 6.93 -5.20
CA VAL A 241 30.51 6.87 -3.76
C VAL A 241 31.28 5.62 -3.33
N LEU A 242 31.27 4.57 -4.15
CA LEU A 242 32.00 3.35 -3.83
C LEU A 242 33.51 3.63 -3.85
N PRO A 243 34.26 3.20 -2.82
CA PRO A 243 35.71 3.28 -2.85
C PRO A 243 36.27 2.52 -4.07
N SER A 244 37.25 3.11 -4.75
CA SER A 244 38.05 2.41 -5.75
C SER A 244 38.66 1.16 -5.09
N SER A 245 38.43 0.00 -5.71
CA SER A 245 39.00 -1.28 -5.25
C SER A 245 40.50 -1.31 -5.46
#